data_AF-A0AAP1REH7-F1
#
_entry.id   AF-A0AAP1REH7-F1
#
_cell.length_a   1.000
_cell.length_b   1.000
_cell.length_c   1.000
_cell.angle_alpha   90.00
_cell.angle_beta   90.00
_cell.angle_gamma   90.00
#
_symmetry.space_group_name_H-M   'P 1'
#
loop_
_entity.id
_entity.type
_entity.pdbx_description
1 polymer ?
#
loop_
_entity_poly.entity_id
_entity_poly.type
_entity_poly.pdbx_seq_one_letter_code
_entity_poly.pdbx_strand_id
1 'polypeptide(L)'
;MFLIIVITQVTFMYNYNIPDSPEKLNRIYEQYSSFEEGLSLLVSLIIFVYSFFVLNRKEKIKSKIITFDSLKWLHTFFKLTAIGYVLWLFALAIKIKLNFTSFIFSYYPLRVYTTLLIYWLGYQGLRQVRISKERKQIRRTLLIDSDTDFKTDLNTDFKTATDKKPTTNTSPNIENTILDKYKEQFLEIDTFITDNKKFLVPKYTLQHLSKDTKLSSSTLSLIINKVSGKSFTDYLNEKKVKQAKVLLLDPNYSNYTITSIGLESGFNSKSTFFTVFKKQSGYTPVQFKKASIN
;
A
#
# COMPACT_ATOMS: atom_id res chain seq x y z
N MET A 1 5.99 -30.66 -13.20
CA MET A 1 6.72 -30.98 -11.96
C MET A 1 5.93 -31.94 -11.07
N PHE A 2 4.75 -31.57 -10.57
CA PHE A 2 3.90 -32.47 -9.74
C PHE A 2 3.67 -33.84 -10.41
N LEU A 3 3.25 -33.85 -11.68
CA LEU A 3 3.09 -35.08 -12.47
C LEU A 3 4.38 -35.90 -12.61
N ILE A 4 5.54 -35.25 -12.73
CA ILE A 4 6.84 -35.93 -12.84
C ILE A 4 7.18 -36.60 -11.52
N ILE A 5 6.96 -35.92 -10.38
CA ILE A 5 7.17 -36.48 -9.04
C ILE A 5 6.27 -37.70 -8.82
N VAL A 6 4.98 -37.56 -9.13
CA VAL A 6 3.99 -38.65 -9.01
C VAL A 6 4.38 -39.85 -9.89
N ILE A 7 4.75 -39.62 -11.15
CA ILE A 7 5.20 -40.68 -12.05
C ILE A 7 6.47 -41.35 -11.52
N THR A 8 7.42 -40.57 -10.99
CA THR A 8 8.66 -41.11 -10.39
C THR A 8 8.35 -41.98 -9.17
N GLN A 9 7.43 -41.55 -8.29
CA GLN A 9 7.00 -42.31 -7.12
C GLN A 9 6.29 -43.61 -7.48
N VAL A 10 5.36 -43.55 -8.45
CA VAL A 10 4.65 -44.74 -8.95
C VAL A 10 5.61 -45.73 -9.60
N THR A 11 6.57 -45.24 -10.39
CA THR A 11 7.60 -46.07 -11.04
C THR A 11 8.54 -46.71 -10.01
N PHE A 12 8.92 -45.97 -8.96
CA PHE A 12 9.73 -46.47 -7.86
C PHE A 12 9.02 -47.57 -7.07
N MET A 13 7.75 -47.35 -6.70
CA MET A 13 6.94 -48.39 -6.04
C MET A 13 6.78 -49.64 -6.91
N TYR A 14 6.55 -49.46 -8.22
CA TYR A 14 6.41 -50.57 -9.15
C TYR A 14 7.71 -51.40 -9.27
N ASN A 15 8.88 -50.74 -9.35
CA ASN A 15 10.17 -51.40 -9.51
C ASN A 15 10.68 -52.10 -8.24
N TYR A 16 10.22 -51.73 -7.05
CA TYR A 16 10.68 -52.27 -5.77
C TYR A 16 9.62 -53.14 -5.04
N ASN A 17 8.60 -53.63 -5.76
CA ASN A 17 7.47 -54.36 -5.20
C ASN A 17 7.82 -55.79 -4.67
N ILE A 18 9.09 -56.22 -4.74
CA ILE A 18 9.56 -57.52 -4.21
C ILE A 18 10.95 -57.37 -3.56
N PRO A 19 11.04 -57.04 -2.26
CA PRO A 19 12.30 -57.05 -1.53
C PRO A 19 12.40 -58.26 -0.58
N ASP A 20 13.59 -58.86 -0.49
CA ASP A 20 13.88 -60.02 0.39
C ASP A 20 13.68 -59.76 1.91
N SER A 21 13.54 -58.49 2.34
CA SER A 21 13.24 -58.14 3.75
C SER A 21 12.56 -56.76 3.92
N PRO A 22 11.62 -56.60 4.87
CA PRO A 22 10.93 -55.33 5.15
C PRO A 22 11.87 -54.19 5.59
N GLU A 23 12.95 -54.50 6.31
CA GLU A 23 13.90 -53.49 6.80
C GLU A 23 14.69 -52.82 5.66
N LYS A 24 15.07 -53.60 4.65
CA LYS A 24 15.78 -53.09 3.47
C LYS A 24 14.88 -52.16 2.65
N LEU A 25 13.59 -52.50 2.52
CA LEU A 25 12.60 -51.66 1.84
C LEU A 25 12.40 -50.31 2.56
N ASN A 26 12.26 -50.32 3.88
CA ASN A 26 12.11 -49.09 4.67
C ASN A 26 13.32 -48.16 4.52
N ARG A 27 14.55 -48.70 4.56
CA ARG A 27 15.78 -47.90 4.36
C ARG A 27 15.84 -47.27 2.97
N ILE A 28 15.48 -48.03 1.92
CA ILE A 28 15.46 -47.53 0.54
C ILE A 28 14.39 -46.43 0.38
N TYR A 29 13.21 -46.62 0.98
CA TYR A 29 12.15 -45.62 0.99
C TYR A 29 12.56 -44.33 1.71
N GLU A 30 13.20 -44.42 2.88
CA GLU A 30 13.69 -43.27 3.64
C GLU A 30 14.74 -42.45 2.87
N GLN A 31 15.65 -43.13 2.17
CA GLN A 31 16.65 -42.49 1.31
C GLN A 31 16.00 -41.78 0.11
N TYR A 32 15.07 -42.46 -0.58
CA TYR A 32 14.34 -41.89 -1.70
C TYR A 32 13.53 -40.65 -1.29
N SER A 33 12.74 -40.76 -0.21
CA SER A 33 11.94 -39.66 0.34
C SER A 33 12.82 -38.44 0.68
N SER A 34 14.00 -38.66 1.25
CA SER A 34 14.93 -37.58 1.59
C SER A 34 15.54 -36.90 0.36
N PHE A 35 15.87 -37.68 -0.68
CA PHE A 35 16.30 -37.13 -1.96
C PHE A 35 15.20 -36.29 -2.62
N GLU A 36 13.97 -36.81 -2.66
CA GLU A 36 12.81 -36.12 -3.21
C GLU A 36 12.52 -34.80 -2.48
N GLU A 37 12.60 -34.82 -1.14
CA GLU A 37 12.47 -33.62 -0.31
C GLU A 37 13.53 -32.57 -0.63
N GLY A 38 14.81 -32.99 -0.76
CA GLY A 38 15.91 -32.09 -1.12
C GLY A 38 15.73 -31.44 -2.50
N LEU A 39 15.31 -32.22 -3.50
CA LEU A 39 15.00 -31.72 -4.84
C LEU A 39 13.81 -30.76 -4.82
N SER A 40 12.77 -31.10 -4.08
CA SER A 40 11.58 -30.24 -3.90
C SER A 40 11.96 -28.91 -3.25
N LEU A 41 12.87 -28.92 -2.28
CA LEU A 41 13.38 -27.71 -1.63
C LEU A 41 14.16 -26.84 -2.60
N LEU A 42 15.05 -27.43 -3.38
CA LEU A 42 15.86 -26.73 -4.38
C LEU A 42 14.98 -26.04 -5.43
N VAL A 43 14.01 -26.76 -6.01
CA VAL A 43 13.10 -26.18 -7.01
C VAL A 43 12.24 -25.08 -6.39
N SER A 44 11.73 -25.29 -5.17
CA SER A 44 10.93 -24.28 -4.47
C SER A 44 11.71 -23.00 -4.20
N LEU A 45 12.99 -23.11 -3.82
CA LEU A 45 13.89 -21.96 -3.66
C LEU A 45 14.11 -21.22 -4.98
N ILE A 46 14.31 -21.93 -6.10
CA ILE A 46 14.46 -21.31 -7.43
C ILE A 46 13.20 -20.49 -7.78
N ILE A 47 12.01 -21.09 -7.61
CA ILE A 47 10.74 -20.41 -7.87
C ILE A 47 10.56 -19.21 -6.95
N PHE A 48 10.92 -19.34 -5.66
CA PHE A 48 10.85 -18.26 -4.69
C PHE A 48 11.75 -17.08 -5.08
N VAL A 49 13.01 -17.33 -5.41
CA VAL A 49 13.97 -16.29 -5.84
C VAL A 49 13.50 -15.62 -7.12
N TYR A 50 13.06 -16.40 -8.10
CA TYR A 50 12.49 -15.86 -9.34
C TYR A 50 11.26 -14.98 -9.08
N SER A 51 10.34 -15.44 -8.23
CA SER A 51 9.12 -14.70 -7.88
C SER A 51 9.43 -13.40 -7.14
N PHE A 52 10.40 -13.42 -6.24
CA PHE A 52 10.88 -12.24 -5.52
C PHE A 52 11.52 -11.21 -6.47
N PHE A 53 12.32 -11.68 -7.43
CA PHE A 53 12.91 -10.82 -8.45
C PHE A 53 11.84 -10.16 -9.34
N VAL A 54 10.84 -10.94 -9.78
CA VAL A 54 9.72 -10.43 -10.58
C VAL A 54 8.94 -9.35 -9.82
N LEU A 55 8.70 -9.54 -8.52
CA LEU A 55 8.03 -8.55 -7.67
C LEU A 55 8.77 -7.21 -7.67
N ASN A 56 10.08 -7.25 -7.36
CA ASN A 56 10.90 -6.05 -7.26
C ASN A 56 11.02 -5.32 -8.60
N ARG A 57 11.07 -6.05 -9.73
CA ARG A 57 11.12 -5.45 -11.07
C ARG A 57 9.82 -4.76 -11.45
N LYS A 58 8.67 -5.41 -11.21
CA LYS A 58 7.35 -4.82 -11.55
C LYS A 58 7.04 -3.59 -10.72
N GLU A 59 7.54 -3.51 -9.48
CA GLU A 59 7.37 -2.33 -8.64
C GLU A 59 7.99 -1.06 -9.25
N LYS A 60 9.21 -1.19 -9.79
CA LYS A 60 9.90 -0.08 -10.45
C LYS A 60 9.15 0.39 -11.70
N ILE A 61 8.64 -0.53 -12.51
CA ILE A 61 7.97 -0.22 -13.78
C ILE A 61 6.60 0.44 -13.56
N LYS A 62 5.84 -0.02 -12.55
CA LYS A 62 4.46 0.42 -12.32
C LYS A 62 4.34 1.36 -11.12
N SER A 63 5.34 2.22 -10.90
CA SER A 63 5.38 3.15 -9.76
C SER A 63 4.11 4.01 -9.64
N LYS A 64 3.56 4.49 -10.77
CA LYS A 64 2.32 5.29 -10.82
C LYS A 64 1.08 4.52 -10.31
N ILE A 65 1.01 3.22 -10.58
CA ILE A 65 -0.08 2.34 -10.12
C ILE A 65 0.10 2.03 -8.61
N ILE A 66 1.34 1.85 -8.16
CA ILE A 66 1.68 1.54 -6.77
C ILE A 66 1.53 2.73 -5.83
N THR A 67 1.54 3.95 -6.36
CA THR A 67 1.15 5.14 -5.60
C THR A 67 -0.24 5.00 -4.99
N PHE A 68 -1.13 4.27 -5.68
CA PHE A 68 -2.47 4.01 -5.17
C PHE A 68 -2.53 2.73 -4.34
N ASP A 69 -1.78 1.68 -4.67
CA ASP A 69 -1.87 0.40 -3.94
C ASP A 69 -0.50 -0.19 -3.59
N SER A 70 -0.23 -0.36 -2.29
CA SER A 70 1.09 -0.74 -1.81
C SER A 70 1.28 -2.26 -1.82
N LEU A 71 2.35 -2.74 -2.48
CA LEU A 71 2.76 -4.15 -2.47
C LEU A 71 3.48 -4.58 -1.19
N LYS A 72 3.39 -3.78 -0.11
CA LYS A 72 4.07 -4.03 1.17
C LYS A 72 3.64 -5.36 1.78
N TRP A 73 2.35 -5.67 1.74
CA TRP A 73 1.84 -6.93 2.28
C TRP A 73 2.43 -8.15 1.57
N LEU A 74 2.68 -8.04 0.26
CA LEU A 74 3.30 -9.09 -0.53
C LEU A 74 4.79 -9.24 -0.18
N HIS A 75 5.50 -8.15 0.06
CA HIS A 75 6.87 -8.23 0.61
C HIS A 75 6.91 -8.88 2.00
N THR A 76 5.94 -8.58 2.86
CA THR A 76 5.80 -9.26 4.15
C THR A 76 5.56 -10.75 3.95
N PHE A 77 4.73 -11.15 2.98
CA PHE A 77 4.56 -12.55 2.62
C PHE A 77 5.89 -13.21 2.23
N PHE A 78 6.68 -12.60 1.34
CA PHE A 78 7.98 -13.15 0.95
C PHE A 78 8.94 -13.29 2.14
N LYS A 79 8.96 -12.33 3.08
CA LYS A 79 9.76 -12.43 4.32
C LYS A 79 9.31 -13.57 5.22
N LEU A 80 8.00 -13.77 5.38
CA LEU A 80 7.44 -14.88 6.13
C LEU A 80 7.76 -16.22 5.44
N THR A 81 7.61 -16.32 4.12
CA THR A 81 7.95 -17.53 3.38
C THR A 81 9.44 -17.88 3.52
N ALA A 82 10.34 -16.88 3.56
CA ALA A 82 11.76 -17.11 3.82
C ALA A 82 12.02 -17.77 5.18
N ILE A 83 11.29 -17.36 6.24
CA ILE A 83 11.36 -18.01 7.57
C ILE A 83 10.89 -19.48 7.46
N GLY A 84 9.86 -19.75 6.66
CA GLY A 84 9.40 -21.12 6.40
C GLY A 84 10.47 -22.00 5.76
N TYR A 85 11.23 -21.47 4.81
CA TYR A 85 12.37 -22.19 4.22
C TYR A 85 13.48 -22.47 5.24
N VAL A 86 13.76 -21.54 6.15
CA VAL A 86 14.74 -21.77 7.23
C VAL A 86 14.28 -22.91 8.14
N LEU A 87 13.00 -22.94 8.52
CA LEU A 87 12.42 -24.04 9.30
C LEU A 87 12.49 -25.38 8.56
N TRP A 88 12.27 -25.36 7.25
CA TRP A 88 12.36 -26.57 6.43
C TRP A 88 13.79 -27.09 6.32
N LEU A 89 14.77 -26.21 6.10
CA LEU A 89 16.20 -26.56 6.13
C LEU A 89 16.61 -27.13 7.49
N PHE A 90 16.12 -26.55 8.58
CA PHE A 90 16.40 -27.04 9.93
C PHE A 90 15.82 -28.44 10.16
N ALA A 91 14.58 -28.70 9.73
CA ALA A 91 13.99 -30.03 9.78
C ALA A 91 14.85 -31.03 8.98
N LEU A 92 15.21 -30.69 7.73
CA LEU A 92 16.04 -31.55 6.89
C LEU A 92 17.41 -31.84 7.53
N ALA A 93 18.06 -30.85 8.13
CA ALA A 93 19.35 -31.02 8.79
C ALA A 93 19.29 -32.01 9.96
N ILE A 94 18.24 -31.93 10.79
CA ILE A 94 18.06 -32.90 11.88
C ILE A 94 17.73 -34.30 11.32
N LYS A 95 16.96 -34.40 10.23
CA LYS A 95 16.65 -35.69 9.55
C LYS A 95 17.94 -36.41 9.14
N ILE A 96 18.85 -35.66 8.52
CA ILE A 96 20.17 -36.15 8.08
C ILE A 96 21.00 -36.59 9.29
N LYS A 97 21.03 -35.78 10.37
CA LYS A 97 21.81 -36.09 11.59
C LYS A 97 21.37 -37.37 12.28
N LEU A 98 20.08 -37.72 12.21
CA LEU A 98 19.52 -38.91 12.85
C LEU A 98 19.52 -40.16 11.93
N ASN A 99 20.33 -40.16 10.87
CA ASN A 99 20.45 -41.27 9.92
C ASN A 99 19.09 -41.75 9.37
N PHE A 100 18.14 -40.82 9.17
CA PHE A 100 16.82 -41.07 8.60
C PHE A 100 15.89 -42.00 9.42
N THR A 101 16.33 -42.45 10.60
CA THR A 101 15.76 -43.63 11.29
C THR A 101 14.39 -43.47 11.95
N SER A 102 13.82 -42.26 12.08
CA SER A 102 12.44 -42.00 12.56
C SER A 102 12.18 -40.49 12.65
N PHE A 103 11.46 -39.89 11.69
CA PHE A 103 11.49 -38.42 11.59
C PHE A 103 10.22 -37.70 11.17
N ILE A 104 9.20 -37.72 12.05
CA ILE A 104 7.97 -36.92 11.88
C ILE A 104 8.00 -35.65 12.75
N PHE A 105 8.53 -35.69 13.97
CA PHE A 105 8.36 -34.63 14.98
C PHE A 105 8.95 -33.26 14.60
N SER A 106 10.12 -33.25 13.98
CA SER A 106 10.81 -32.05 13.51
C SER A 106 10.08 -31.26 12.43
N TYR A 107 9.18 -31.91 11.69
CA TYR A 107 8.36 -31.28 10.68
C TYR A 107 7.09 -30.66 11.29
N TYR A 108 6.74 -30.96 12.55
CA TYR A 108 5.57 -30.36 13.19
C TYR A 108 5.63 -28.84 13.29
N PRO A 109 6.74 -28.21 13.73
CA PRO A 109 6.87 -26.76 13.71
C PRO A 109 6.66 -26.17 12.32
N LEU A 110 7.23 -26.80 11.29
CA LEU A 110 7.05 -26.36 9.90
C LEU A 110 5.57 -26.46 9.47
N ARG A 111 4.87 -27.56 9.79
CA ARG A 111 3.45 -27.77 9.43
C ARG A 111 2.52 -26.77 10.12
N VAL A 112 2.75 -26.50 11.40
CA VAL A 112 2.02 -25.47 12.14
C VAL A 112 2.27 -24.11 11.50
N TYR A 113 3.53 -23.80 11.19
CA TYR A 113 3.90 -22.56 10.54
C TYR A 113 3.25 -22.37 9.17
N THR A 114 3.30 -23.37 8.29
CA THR A 114 2.71 -23.29 6.95
C THR A 114 1.20 -23.15 7.02
N THR A 115 0.55 -23.80 7.97
CA THR A 115 -0.89 -23.65 8.21
C THR A 115 -1.22 -22.21 8.62
N LEU A 116 -0.52 -21.65 9.61
CA LEU A 116 -0.70 -20.25 10.02
C LEU A 116 -0.44 -19.28 8.86
N LEU A 117 0.57 -19.56 8.03
CA LEU A 117 0.91 -18.74 6.87
C LEU A 117 -0.19 -18.77 5.80
N ILE A 118 -0.82 -19.92 5.55
CA ILE A 118 -1.95 -20.05 4.61
C ILE A 118 -3.15 -19.25 5.11
N TYR A 119 -3.50 -19.34 6.39
CA TYR A 119 -4.58 -18.54 6.98
C TYR A 119 -4.29 -17.04 6.88
N TRP A 120 -3.05 -16.65 7.20
CA TRP A 120 -2.62 -15.27 7.08
C TRP A 120 -2.69 -14.78 5.63
N LEU A 121 -2.25 -15.58 4.66
CA LEU A 121 -2.31 -15.26 3.24
C LEU A 121 -3.75 -15.08 2.76
N GLY A 122 -4.65 -15.98 3.16
CA GLY A 122 -6.08 -15.89 2.85
C GLY A 122 -6.72 -14.62 3.41
N TYR A 123 -6.48 -14.33 4.70
CA TYR A 123 -6.97 -13.12 5.35
C TYR A 123 -6.46 -11.84 4.67
N GLN A 124 -5.16 -11.76 4.38
CA GLN A 124 -4.56 -10.60 3.73
C GLN A 124 -5.08 -10.42 2.30
N GLY A 125 -5.16 -11.51 1.53
CA GLY A 125 -5.66 -11.49 0.16
C GLY A 125 -7.10 -10.98 0.08
N LEU A 126 -8.00 -11.52 0.91
CA LEU A 126 -9.39 -11.09 0.96
C LEU A 126 -9.52 -9.62 1.38
N ARG A 127 -8.76 -9.19 2.39
CA ARG A 127 -8.75 -7.79 2.83
C ARG A 127 -8.29 -6.84 1.73
N GLN A 128 -7.26 -7.21 0.98
CA GLN A 128 -6.74 -6.39 -0.11
C GLN A 128 -7.74 -6.28 -1.27
N VAL A 129 -8.39 -7.39 -1.64
CA VAL A 129 -9.45 -7.39 -2.65
C VAL A 129 -10.62 -6.53 -2.22
N ARG A 130 -11.05 -6.63 -0.95
CA ARG A 130 -12.12 -5.79 -0.38
C ARG A 130 -11.77 -4.31 -0.47
N ILE A 131 -10.60 -3.90 0.02
CA ILE A 131 -10.15 -2.50 -0.03
C ILE A 131 -10.10 -2.00 -1.47
N SER A 132 -9.57 -2.80 -2.40
CA SER A 132 -9.49 -2.42 -3.82
C SER A 132 -10.88 -2.18 -4.44
N LYS A 133 -11.86 -3.05 -4.15
CA LYS A 133 -13.24 -2.91 -4.63
C LYS A 133 -13.92 -1.65 -4.05
N GLU A 134 -13.88 -1.48 -2.73
CA GLU A 134 -14.46 -0.33 -2.04
C GLU A 134 -13.89 1.00 -2.58
N ARG A 135 -12.57 1.05 -2.76
CA ARG A 135 -11.89 2.24 -3.30
C ARG A 135 -12.31 2.55 -4.74
N LYS A 136 -12.42 1.52 -5.59
CA LYS A 136 -12.89 1.70 -6.98
C LYS A 136 -14.32 2.25 -7.01
N GLN A 137 -15.17 1.83 -6.08
CA GLN A 137 -16.55 2.33 -5.97
C GLN A 137 -16.58 3.80 -5.52
N ILE A 138 -15.89 4.16 -4.43
CA ILE A 138 -15.82 5.56 -3.97
C ILE A 138 -15.29 6.46 -5.09
N ARG A 139 -14.20 6.05 -5.76
CA ARG A 139 -13.60 6.86 -6.82
C ARG A 139 -14.54 7.11 -7.99
N ARG A 140 -15.34 6.12 -8.38
CA ARG A 140 -16.33 6.29 -9.45
C ARG A 140 -17.34 7.37 -9.08
N THR A 141 -17.86 7.36 -7.87
CA THR A 141 -18.79 8.40 -7.40
C THR A 141 -18.13 9.77 -7.39
N LEU A 142 -16.92 9.89 -6.85
CA LEU A 142 -16.20 11.17 -6.78
C LEU A 142 -15.88 11.79 -8.15
N LEU A 143 -15.75 10.95 -9.19
CA LEU A 143 -15.51 11.37 -10.58
C LEU A 143 -16.80 11.72 -11.33
N ILE A 144 -17.91 11.02 -11.06
CA ILE A 144 -19.24 11.35 -11.62
C ILE A 144 -19.66 12.75 -11.18
N ASP A 145 -19.37 13.10 -9.92
CA ASP A 145 -19.59 14.46 -9.40
C ASP A 145 -18.66 15.53 -10.00
N SER A 146 -17.59 15.15 -10.73
CA SER A 146 -16.71 16.12 -11.40
C SER A 146 -16.99 16.30 -12.89
N ASP A 147 -17.56 15.30 -13.56
CA ASP A 147 -17.87 15.37 -14.99
C ASP A 147 -19.16 16.15 -15.30
N THR A 148 -19.96 16.48 -14.28
CA THR A 148 -21.21 17.24 -14.45
C THR A 148 -21.03 18.76 -14.61
N ASP A 149 -19.82 19.31 -14.41
CA ASP A 149 -19.62 20.78 -14.37
C ASP A 149 -18.45 21.33 -15.23
N PHE A 150 -17.83 20.55 -16.13
CA PHE A 150 -16.66 21.04 -16.89
C PHE A 150 -16.99 21.42 -18.34
N LYS A 151 -17.58 22.61 -18.55
CA LYS A 151 -17.39 23.37 -19.79
C LYS A 151 -16.14 24.23 -19.64
N THR A 152 -15.13 23.86 -20.41
CA THR A 152 -13.81 24.49 -20.47
C THR A 152 -13.89 25.80 -21.24
N ASP A 153 -13.88 26.94 -20.55
CA ASP A 153 -13.44 28.21 -21.14
C ASP A 153 -12.10 28.58 -20.51
N LEU A 154 -11.03 28.05 -21.11
CA LEU A 154 -9.66 28.49 -20.86
C LEU A 154 -9.35 29.61 -21.83
N ASN A 155 -9.46 30.87 -21.37
CA ASN A 155 -8.69 32.00 -21.86
C ASN A 155 -8.75 33.15 -20.86
N THR A 156 -7.75 33.25 -19.98
CA THR A 156 -7.35 34.54 -19.40
C THR A 156 -5.85 34.53 -19.16
N ASP A 157 -5.16 35.34 -19.95
CA ASP A 157 -3.73 35.61 -19.86
C ASP A 157 -3.38 36.30 -18.54
N PHE A 158 -2.62 35.62 -17.68
CA PHE A 158 -1.95 36.27 -16.57
C PHE A 158 -0.47 36.51 -16.92
N LYS A 159 -0.15 37.79 -17.12
CA LYS A 159 1.20 38.32 -17.30
C LYS A 159 2.07 38.04 -16.08
N THR A 160 3.18 37.36 -16.31
CA THR A 160 4.33 37.25 -15.40
C THR A 160 4.89 38.63 -15.04
N ALA A 161 4.97 38.93 -13.75
CA ALA A 161 5.84 39.98 -13.21
C ALA A 161 6.99 39.32 -12.44
N THR A 162 8.19 39.62 -12.89
CA THR A 162 9.49 39.10 -12.44
C THR A 162 9.91 39.61 -11.06
N ASP A 163 10.78 38.82 -10.45
CA ASP A 163 11.40 38.99 -9.15
C ASP A 163 11.99 40.38 -8.88
N LYS A 164 11.67 40.94 -7.71
CA LYS A 164 12.63 41.72 -6.92
C LYS A 164 12.27 41.62 -5.44
N LYS A 165 13.24 41.20 -4.64
CA LYS A 165 13.20 41.17 -3.17
C LYS A 165 13.33 42.60 -2.65
N PRO A 166 12.40 43.14 -1.84
CA PRO A 166 12.65 44.34 -1.06
C PRO A 166 12.99 43.94 0.38
N THR A 167 14.24 44.17 0.76
CA THR A 167 14.59 44.46 2.15
C THR A 167 14.25 45.92 2.46
N THR A 168 13.74 46.13 3.68
CA THR A 168 13.77 47.30 4.58
C THR A 168 12.41 47.90 4.98
N ASN A 169 12.27 48.02 6.31
CA ASN A 169 11.43 48.90 7.13
C ASN A 169 10.17 49.48 6.47
N THR A 170 8.99 49.00 6.87
CA THR A 170 7.73 49.37 6.23
C THR A 170 6.68 49.84 7.25
N SER A 171 6.07 50.99 6.94
CA SER A 171 4.96 51.64 7.66
C SER A 171 3.66 50.80 7.58
N PRO A 172 2.78 50.82 8.61
CA PRO A 172 1.61 49.94 8.73
C PRO A 172 0.61 49.97 7.56
N ASN A 173 0.62 51.02 6.73
CA ASN A 173 -0.32 51.14 5.60
C ASN A 173 0.06 50.26 4.39
N ILE A 174 1.35 50.00 4.15
CA ILE A 174 1.84 49.21 3.01
C ILE A 174 1.70 47.70 3.29
N GLU A 175 1.83 47.29 4.56
CA GLU A 175 1.70 45.88 4.96
C GLU A 175 0.27 45.36 4.73
N ASN A 176 -0.75 46.20 4.94
CA ASN A 176 -2.15 45.86 4.68
C ASN A 176 -2.40 45.64 3.18
N THR A 177 -1.88 46.50 2.30
CA THR A 177 -2.04 46.35 0.84
C THR A 177 -1.40 45.07 0.29
N ILE A 178 -0.23 44.69 0.81
CA ILE A 178 0.45 43.45 0.40
C ILE A 178 -0.31 42.22 0.90
N LEU A 179 -0.83 42.29 2.13
CA LEU A 179 -1.61 41.19 2.70
C LEU A 179 -2.90 40.94 1.92
N ASP A 180 -3.60 41.99 1.50
CA ASP A 180 -4.83 41.86 0.71
C ASP A 180 -4.56 41.23 -0.65
N LYS A 181 -3.46 41.59 -1.31
CA LYS A 181 -3.00 40.90 -2.53
C LYS A 181 -2.72 39.42 -2.30
N TYR A 182 -2.11 39.04 -1.17
CA TYR A 182 -1.90 37.63 -0.85
C TYR A 182 -3.20 36.88 -0.56
N LYS A 183 -4.20 37.52 0.04
CA LYS A 183 -5.52 36.90 0.25
C LYS A 183 -6.21 36.59 -1.07
N GLU A 184 -6.16 37.50 -2.03
CA GLU A 184 -6.72 37.30 -3.37
C GLU A 184 -6.04 36.13 -4.08
N GLN A 185 -4.70 36.11 -4.13
CA GLN A 185 -3.94 35.00 -4.72
C GLN A 185 -4.18 33.68 -3.98
N PHE A 186 -4.33 33.72 -2.65
CA PHE A 186 -4.66 32.52 -1.88
C PHE A 186 -6.05 31.98 -2.25
N LEU A 187 -7.03 32.86 -2.47
CA LEU A 187 -8.38 32.45 -2.87
C LEU A 187 -8.35 31.75 -4.23
N GLU A 188 -7.64 32.29 -5.21
CA GLU A 188 -7.44 31.63 -6.52
C GLU A 188 -6.81 30.23 -6.37
N ILE A 189 -5.78 30.11 -5.52
CA ILE A 189 -5.13 28.83 -5.21
C ILE A 189 -6.10 27.86 -4.51
N ASP A 190 -6.91 28.35 -3.57
CA ASP A 190 -7.87 27.52 -2.83
C ASP A 190 -8.98 27.00 -3.74
N THR A 191 -9.55 27.86 -4.58
CA THR A 191 -10.53 27.51 -5.61
C THR A 191 -9.94 26.48 -6.57
N PHE A 192 -8.76 26.74 -7.13
CA PHE A 192 -8.09 25.79 -8.03
C PHE A 192 -7.91 24.41 -7.40
N ILE A 193 -7.44 24.34 -6.15
CA ILE A 193 -7.21 23.08 -5.44
C ILE A 193 -8.52 22.35 -5.13
N THR A 194 -9.57 23.09 -4.78
CA THR A 194 -10.87 22.54 -4.37
C THR A 194 -11.63 22.02 -5.58
N ASP A 195 -11.78 22.84 -6.61
CA ASP A 195 -12.57 22.52 -7.82
C ASP A 195 -11.94 21.36 -8.58
N ASN A 196 -10.62 21.38 -8.74
CA ASN A 196 -9.89 20.28 -9.37
C ASN A 196 -9.60 19.12 -8.42
N LYS A 197 -10.15 19.14 -7.20
CA LYS A 197 -9.96 18.15 -6.13
C LYS A 197 -8.51 17.68 -5.99
N LYS A 198 -7.53 18.60 -6.11
CA LYS A 198 -6.08 18.26 -6.13
C LYS A 198 -5.61 17.58 -4.84
N PHE A 199 -6.32 17.82 -3.73
CA PHE A 199 -6.07 17.14 -2.46
C PHE A 199 -6.34 15.62 -2.50
N LEU A 200 -7.10 15.11 -3.47
CA LEU A 200 -7.30 13.67 -3.69
C LEU A 200 -6.14 13.02 -4.43
N VAL A 201 -5.30 13.81 -5.10
CA VAL A 201 -4.15 13.29 -5.86
C VAL A 201 -3.11 12.75 -4.87
N PRO A 202 -2.73 11.46 -4.97
CA PRO A 202 -1.72 10.90 -4.08
C PRO A 202 -0.40 11.63 -4.20
N LYS A 203 0.24 11.88 -3.06
CA LYS A 203 1.54 12.58 -2.98
C LYS A 203 1.57 13.93 -3.73
N TYR A 204 0.46 14.65 -3.81
CA TYR A 204 0.44 16.02 -4.34
C TYR A 204 1.33 16.94 -3.48
N THR A 205 2.32 17.58 -4.11
CA THR A 205 3.31 18.44 -3.44
C THR A 205 3.25 19.86 -4.00
N LEU A 206 3.93 20.78 -3.32
CA LEU A 206 4.05 22.17 -3.77
C LEU A 206 4.68 22.30 -5.17
N GLN A 207 5.57 21.38 -5.55
CA GLN A 207 6.14 21.32 -6.89
C GLN A 207 5.11 20.95 -7.96
N HIS A 208 4.10 20.14 -7.60
CA HIS A 208 3.00 19.84 -8.50
C HIS A 208 2.11 21.08 -8.68
N LEU A 209 1.76 21.74 -7.58
CA LEU A 209 1.00 22.99 -7.61
C LEU A 209 1.72 24.09 -8.41
N SER A 210 3.04 24.22 -8.23
CA SER A 210 3.89 25.14 -8.98
C SER A 210 3.84 24.92 -10.49
N LYS A 211 3.82 23.65 -10.93
CA LYS A 211 3.64 23.32 -12.35
C LYS A 211 2.23 23.63 -12.85
N ASP A 212 1.23 23.34 -12.03
CA ASP A 212 -0.18 23.53 -12.38
C ASP A 212 -0.56 25.03 -12.48
N THR A 213 -0.03 25.88 -11.60
CA THR A 213 -0.36 27.33 -11.54
C THR A 213 0.68 28.23 -12.18
N LYS A 214 1.82 27.68 -12.65
CA LYS A 214 2.99 28.42 -13.16
C LYS A 214 3.62 29.40 -12.16
N LEU A 215 3.32 29.27 -10.87
CA LEU A 215 3.94 30.06 -9.79
C LEU A 215 5.12 29.30 -9.18
N SER A 216 6.10 30.02 -8.63
CA SER A 216 7.21 29.37 -7.94
C SER A 216 6.74 28.66 -6.66
N SER A 217 7.35 27.51 -6.34
CA SER A 217 7.06 26.80 -5.08
C SER A 217 7.29 27.71 -3.86
N SER A 218 8.31 28.56 -3.88
CA SER A 218 8.58 29.51 -2.79
C SER A 218 7.45 30.51 -2.59
N THR A 219 6.95 31.09 -3.70
CA THR A 219 5.82 32.02 -3.70
C THR A 219 4.55 31.37 -3.17
N LEU A 220 4.25 30.15 -3.64
CA LEU A 220 3.10 29.38 -3.17
C LEU A 220 3.19 29.08 -1.66
N SER A 221 4.37 28.67 -1.17
CA SER A 221 4.58 28.43 0.25
C SER A 221 4.37 29.70 1.07
N LEU A 222 4.89 30.83 0.60
CA LEU A 222 4.77 32.13 1.25
C LEU A 222 3.30 32.54 1.37
N ILE A 223 2.54 32.51 0.27
CA ILE A 223 1.14 32.92 0.22
C ILE A 223 0.31 32.04 1.15
N ILE A 224 0.42 30.71 1.02
CA ILE A 224 -0.34 29.76 1.84
C ILE A 224 -0.01 29.95 3.31
N ASN A 225 1.27 30.07 3.67
CA ASN A 225 1.65 30.23 5.06
C ASN A 225 1.19 31.57 5.65
N LYS A 226 1.35 32.67 4.90
CA LYS A 226 1.00 34.02 5.38
C LYS A 226 -0.51 34.20 5.56
N VAL A 227 -1.33 33.60 4.70
CA VAL A 227 -2.81 33.75 4.77
C VAL A 227 -3.46 32.70 5.66
N SER A 228 -3.06 31.42 5.53
CA SER A 228 -3.70 30.33 6.28
C SER A 228 -3.06 30.03 7.65
N GLY A 229 -1.86 30.56 7.91
CA GLY A 229 -1.06 30.25 9.09
C GLY A 229 -0.51 28.81 9.12
N LYS A 230 -0.59 28.07 8.00
CA LYS A 230 -0.32 26.62 7.95
C LYS A 230 0.75 26.29 6.92
N SER A 231 1.41 25.15 7.11
CA SER A 231 2.21 24.57 6.04
C SER A 231 1.29 24.09 4.90
N PHE A 232 1.78 24.03 3.67
CA PHE A 232 1.00 23.47 2.55
C PHE A 232 0.49 22.05 2.84
N THR A 233 1.30 21.23 3.51
CA THR A 233 0.92 19.88 3.90
C THR A 233 -0.26 19.89 4.87
N ASP A 234 -0.23 20.75 5.90
CA ASP A 234 -1.33 20.87 6.88
C ASP A 234 -2.59 21.42 6.22
N TYR A 235 -2.45 22.43 5.37
CA TYR A 235 -3.54 22.99 4.58
C TYR A 235 -4.22 21.92 3.69
N LEU A 236 -3.44 21.12 2.97
CA LEU A 236 -3.99 20.04 2.14
C LEU A 236 -4.65 18.96 3.01
N ASN A 237 -4.02 18.62 4.14
CA ASN A 237 -4.55 17.64 5.10
C ASN A 237 -5.92 18.05 5.66
N GLU A 238 -6.16 19.34 5.92
CA GLU A 238 -7.49 19.82 6.33
C GLU A 238 -8.56 19.53 5.29
N LYS A 239 -8.29 19.77 4.02
CA LYS A 239 -9.22 19.42 2.93
C LYS A 239 -9.46 17.91 2.86
N LYS A 240 -8.40 17.10 3.01
CA LYS A 240 -8.52 15.63 3.06
C LYS A 240 -9.36 15.14 4.23
N VAL A 241 -9.20 15.72 5.43
CA VAL A 241 -10.01 15.36 6.60
C VAL A 241 -11.46 15.79 6.43
N LYS A 242 -11.72 16.97 5.87
CA LYS A 242 -13.08 17.40 5.52
C LYS A 242 -13.77 16.40 4.59
N GLN A 243 -13.10 15.99 3.50
CA GLN A 243 -13.61 14.96 2.60
C GLN A 243 -13.84 13.62 3.32
N ALA A 244 -12.89 13.20 4.15
CA ALA A 244 -13.03 11.96 4.90
C ALA A 244 -14.24 11.98 5.84
N LYS A 245 -14.52 13.10 6.50
CA LYS A 245 -15.72 13.26 7.34
C LYS A 245 -17.00 13.08 6.52
N VAL A 246 -17.09 13.72 5.34
CA VAL A 246 -18.24 13.56 4.43
C VAL A 246 -18.45 12.08 4.10
N LEU A 247 -17.41 11.39 3.63
CA LEU A 247 -17.50 9.97 3.27
C LEU A 247 -17.76 9.04 4.47
N LEU A 248 -17.33 9.41 5.68
CA LEU A 248 -17.58 8.61 6.89
C LEU A 248 -19.04 8.70 7.36
N LEU A 249 -19.71 9.83 7.11
CA LEU A 249 -21.08 10.11 7.51
C LEU A 249 -22.12 9.68 6.45
N ASP A 250 -21.69 9.51 5.20
CA ASP A 250 -22.56 9.08 4.11
C ASP A 250 -23.05 7.61 4.32
N PRO A 251 -24.38 7.38 4.40
CA PRO A 251 -24.96 6.05 4.55
C PRO A 251 -24.54 5.06 3.46
N ASN A 252 -24.24 5.53 2.24
CA ASN A 252 -23.81 4.70 1.12
C ASN A 252 -22.46 4.01 1.39
N TYR A 253 -21.63 4.58 2.27
CA TYR A 253 -20.31 4.06 2.64
C TYR A 253 -20.27 3.50 4.07
N SER A 254 -21.43 3.27 4.69
CA SER A 254 -21.56 2.68 6.03
C SER A 254 -20.84 1.32 6.16
N ASN A 255 -20.87 0.49 5.12
CA ASN A 255 -20.24 -0.83 5.10
C ASN A 255 -18.76 -0.84 4.66
N TYR A 256 -18.22 0.32 4.27
CA TYR A 256 -16.88 0.40 3.71
C TYR A 256 -15.85 0.51 4.82
N THR A 257 -14.66 -0.02 4.58
CA THR A 257 -13.58 0.09 5.55
C THR A 257 -13.13 1.54 5.69
N ILE A 258 -12.86 1.95 6.92
CA ILE A 258 -12.27 3.25 7.27
C ILE A 258 -10.98 3.52 6.48
N THR A 259 -10.22 2.45 6.19
CA THR A 259 -9.01 2.54 5.37
C THR A 259 -9.33 2.95 3.93
N SER A 260 -10.33 2.34 3.28
CA SER A 260 -10.75 2.71 1.93
C SER A 260 -11.16 4.17 1.85
N ILE A 261 -11.96 4.64 2.83
CA ILE A 261 -12.40 6.03 2.91
C ILE A 261 -11.20 6.98 3.05
N GLY A 262 -10.27 6.71 3.97
CA GLY A 262 -9.07 7.53 4.13
C GLY A 262 -8.20 7.58 2.87
N LEU A 263 -7.99 6.44 2.22
CA LEU A 263 -7.19 6.38 1.00
C LEU A 263 -7.83 7.15 -0.16
N GLU A 264 -9.15 7.06 -0.34
CA GLU A 264 -9.87 7.82 -1.37
C GLU A 264 -10.12 9.28 -0.97
N SER A 265 -9.89 9.66 0.28
CA SER A 265 -9.82 11.06 0.72
C SER A 265 -8.45 11.70 0.45
N GLY A 266 -7.55 11.03 -0.28
CA GLY A 266 -6.24 11.56 -0.68
C GLY A 266 -5.09 11.27 0.29
N PHE A 267 -5.29 10.42 1.31
CA PHE A 267 -4.20 10.00 2.19
C PHE A 267 -3.36 8.89 1.55
N ASN A 268 -2.04 8.99 1.69
CA ASN A 268 -1.11 8.00 1.12
C ASN A 268 -1.02 6.72 1.97
N SER A 269 -1.49 6.73 3.22
CA SER A 269 -1.43 5.57 4.11
C SER A 269 -2.49 5.63 5.21
N LYS A 270 -2.89 4.45 5.70
CA LYS A 270 -3.78 4.32 6.87
C LYS A 270 -3.21 5.03 8.10
N SER A 271 -1.92 4.87 8.37
CA SER A 271 -1.29 5.46 9.57
C SER A 271 -1.36 6.98 9.53
N THR A 272 -0.96 7.60 8.42
CA THR A 272 -1.03 9.06 8.23
C THR A 272 -2.47 9.56 8.36
N PHE A 273 -3.43 8.87 7.75
CA PHE A 273 -4.85 9.21 7.87
C PHE A 273 -5.31 9.23 9.33
N PHE A 274 -5.07 8.15 10.08
CA PHE A 274 -5.51 8.06 11.47
C PHE A 274 -4.89 9.15 12.35
N THR A 275 -3.59 9.39 12.20
CA THR A 275 -2.88 10.40 12.99
C THR A 275 -3.37 11.81 12.67
N VAL A 276 -3.45 12.18 11.40
CA VAL A 276 -3.89 13.52 10.97
C VAL A 276 -5.36 13.76 11.33
N PHE A 277 -6.22 12.77 11.06
CA PHE A 277 -7.65 12.88 11.38
C PHE A 277 -7.87 13.05 12.89
N LYS A 278 -7.16 12.27 13.73
CA LYS A 278 -7.23 12.44 15.19
C LYS A 278 -6.72 13.81 15.63
N LYS A 279 -5.59 14.27 15.08
CA LYS A 279 -5.05 15.61 15.38
C LYS A 279 -6.05 16.72 15.07
N GLN A 280 -6.78 16.62 13.96
CA GLN A 280 -7.68 17.68 13.50
C GLN A 280 -9.12 17.58 14.02
N SER A 281 -9.60 16.37 14.35
CA SER A 281 -10.98 16.16 14.80
C SER A 281 -11.12 15.85 16.29
N GLY A 282 -10.02 15.56 16.99
CA GLY A 282 -10.02 15.07 18.37
C GLY A 282 -10.31 13.57 18.51
N TYR A 283 -10.87 12.93 17.48
CA TYR A 283 -11.28 11.52 17.50
C TYR A 283 -10.53 10.70 16.45
N THR A 284 -10.33 9.41 16.71
CA THR A 284 -9.92 8.52 15.61
C THR A 284 -11.06 8.42 14.58
N PRO A 285 -10.78 8.14 13.29
CA PRO A 285 -11.82 7.98 12.28
C PRO A 285 -12.89 6.93 12.66
N VAL A 286 -12.47 5.87 13.36
CA VAL A 286 -13.36 4.82 13.87
C VAL A 286 -14.30 5.37 14.94
N GLN A 287 -13.75 6.11 15.92
CA GLN A 287 -14.55 6.74 16.96
C GLN A 287 -15.51 7.77 16.38
N PHE A 288 -15.05 8.59 15.44
CA PHE A 288 -15.87 9.60 14.77
C PHE A 288 -17.08 8.97 14.08
N LYS A 289 -16.87 7.93 13.26
CA LYS A 289 -17.96 7.21 12.58
C LYS A 289 -18.93 6.56 13.57
N LYS A 290 -18.44 6.03 14.70
CA LYS A 290 -19.31 5.41 15.71
C LYS A 290 -20.15 6.47 16.45
N ALA A 291 -19.56 7.61 16.78
CA ALA A 291 -20.22 8.68 17.50
C ALA A 291 -21.33 9.37 16.70
N SER A 292 -21.26 9.32 15.36
CA SER A 292 -22.25 9.93 14.47
C SER A 292 -23.42 9.00 14.07
N ILE A 293 -23.38 7.72 14.47
CA ILE A 293 -24.43 6.73 14.19
C ILE A 293 -25.37 6.55 15.40
N ASN A 294 -25.03 7.14 16.54
CA ASN A 294 -25.88 7.26 17.72
C ASN A 294 -26.54 8.64 17.75
#